data_AF-A0A927J907-F1
#
_entry.id   AF-A0A927J907-F1
#
_cell.length_a   1.000
_cell.length_b   1.000
_cell.length_c   1.000
_cell.angle_alpha   90.00
_cell.angle_beta   90.00
_cell.angle_gamma   90.00
#
_symmetry.space_group_name_H-M   'P 1'
#
loop_
_entity.id
_entity.type
_entity.pdbx_description
1 polymer ?
#
loop_
_entity_poly.entity_id
_entity_poly.type
_entity_poly.pdbx_seq_one_letter_code
_entity_poly.pdbx_strand_id
1 'polypeptide(L)'
;MKKKHIAFLLIFLVIATWSGIGAYELGLWFLEAGMCIIGVAILILTYKKFRFTNLTYTFILIHLIILLVGAHYSYARVPLFDWIKEVFDQSRNNYDKVGHFAQGFVPAMISRELLIRLDVFKKRSWLPFVVVCISMAISAFYELIEWWVAVLSGDGAEDFLGMQGYVWDTQSDMFCAMIGAISMLVIFSKLQDKQISKLRKD
;
A
#
# COMPACT_ATOMS: atom_id res chain seq x y z
N MET A 1 -20.71 -2.84 -12.56
CA MET A 1 -19.81 -3.34 -11.51
C MET A 1 -20.62 -4.12 -10.49
N LYS A 2 -20.06 -5.14 -9.80
CA LYS A 2 -20.77 -5.83 -8.70
C LYS A 2 -21.08 -4.82 -7.58
N LYS A 3 -22.25 -4.93 -6.91
CA LYS A 3 -22.70 -4.00 -5.83
C LYS A 3 -21.62 -3.75 -4.77
N LYS A 4 -20.92 -4.81 -4.34
CA LYS A 4 -19.82 -4.72 -3.38
C LYS A 4 -18.66 -3.82 -3.84
N HIS A 5 -18.33 -3.82 -5.13
CA HIS A 5 -17.20 -3.03 -5.65
C HIS A 5 -17.60 -1.55 -5.82
N ILE A 6 -18.89 -1.27 -6.03
CA ILE A 6 -19.42 0.10 -5.99
C ILE A 6 -19.32 0.63 -4.55
N ALA A 7 -19.68 -0.18 -3.54
CA ALA A 7 -19.51 0.22 -2.14
C ALA A 7 -18.03 0.54 -1.82
N PHE A 8 -17.08 -0.26 -2.30
CA PHE A 8 -15.65 0.05 -2.13
C PHE A 8 -15.23 1.37 -2.77
N LEU A 9 -15.71 1.67 -3.99
CA LEU A 9 -15.46 2.97 -4.61
C LEU A 9 -16.04 4.12 -3.81
N LEU A 10 -17.26 3.98 -3.29
CA LEU A 10 -17.88 5.02 -2.47
C LEU A 10 -17.11 5.27 -1.18
N ILE A 11 -16.66 4.21 -0.49
CA ILE A 11 -15.80 4.32 0.70
C ILE A 11 -14.50 5.06 0.35
N PHE A 12 -13.85 4.65 -0.75
CA PHE A 12 -12.63 5.32 -1.23
C PHE A 12 -12.88 6.82 -1.49
N LEU A 13 -13.95 7.18 -2.20
CA LEU A 13 -14.26 8.58 -2.51
C LEU A 13 -14.47 9.41 -1.24
N VAL A 14 -15.24 8.89 -0.27
CA VAL A 14 -15.47 9.58 1.01
C VAL A 14 -14.16 9.83 1.74
N ILE A 15 -13.30 8.82 1.84
CA ILE A 15 -12.02 8.91 2.56
C ILE A 15 -11.03 9.81 1.81
N ALA A 16 -10.97 9.73 0.48
CA ALA A 16 -10.13 10.59 -0.34
C ALA A 16 -10.54 12.07 -0.19
N THR A 17 -11.84 12.36 -0.25
CA THR A 17 -12.35 13.72 0.00
C THR A 17 -12.02 14.19 1.40
N TRP A 18 -12.26 13.37 2.42
CA TRP A 18 -11.92 13.71 3.80
C TRP A 18 -10.42 13.99 3.97
N SER A 19 -9.55 13.14 3.40
CA SER A 19 -8.10 13.27 3.58
C SER A 19 -7.54 14.61 3.07
N GLY A 20 -8.15 15.18 2.02
CA GLY A 20 -7.72 16.47 1.47
C GLY A 20 -8.21 17.68 2.26
N ILE A 21 -9.26 17.54 3.06
CA ILE A 21 -9.79 18.64 3.88
C ILE A 21 -8.86 18.82 5.08
N GLY A 22 -8.04 19.87 5.06
CA GLY A 22 -7.10 20.16 6.14
C GLY A 22 -5.89 19.24 6.18
N ALA A 23 -5.46 18.70 5.02
CA ALA A 23 -4.21 17.96 4.93
C ALA A 23 -3.03 18.80 5.43
N TYR A 24 -2.18 18.19 6.27
CA TYR A 24 -1.07 18.88 6.93
C TYR A 24 -0.05 19.42 5.93
N GLU A 25 0.39 18.57 4.99
CA GLU A 25 1.33 18.92 3.94
C GLU A 25 0.75 18.63 2.56
N LEU A 26 0.39 19.69 1.84
CA LEU A 26 -0.31 19.56 0.55
C LEU A 26 0.54 18.83 -0.50
N GLY A 27 1.87 19.01 -0.48
CA GLY A 27 2.79 18.33 -1.40
C GLY A 27 2.81 16.81 -1.20
N LEU A 28 2.99 16.36 0.04
CA LEU A 28 2.90 14.95 0.42
C LEU A 28 1.51 14.39 0.11
N TRP A 29 0.45 15.15 0.42
CA TRP A 29 -0.90 14.74 0.11
C TRP A 29 -1.10 14.51 -1.39
N PHE A 30 -0.62 15.41 -2.25
CA PHE A 30 -0.72 15.24 -3.70
C PHE A 30 0.04 14.02 -4.21
N LEU A 31 1.23 13.74 -3.67
CA LEU A 31 1.98 12.55 -4.04
C LEU A 31 1.18 11.28 -3.72
N GLU A 32 0.72 11.17 -2.48
CA GLU A 32 0.09 9.96 -1.96
C GLU A 32 -1.33 9.75 -2.47
N ALA A 33 -2.17 10.78 -2.36
CA ALA A 33 -3.53 10.73 -2.89
C ALA A 33 -3.52 10.61 -4.42
N GLY A 34 -2.55 11.23 -5.11
CA GLY A 34 -2.36 11.10 -6.55
C GLY A 34 -2.12 9.66 -6.99
N MET A 35 -1.20 8.95 -6.32
CA MET A 35 -0.93 7.54 -6.58
C MET A 35 -2.16 6.66 -6.29
N CYS A 36 -2.91 6.97 -5.22
CA CYS A 36 -4.18 6.31 -4.91
C CYS A 36 -5.22 6.48 -6.03
N ILE A 37 -5.41 7.71 -6.53
CA ILE A 37 -6.35 8.03 -7.60
C ILE A 37 -5.96 7.34 -8.89
N ILE A 38 -4.67 7.34 -9.25
CA ILE A 38 -4.14 6.63 -10.42
C ILE A 38 -4.42 5.13 -10.30
N GLY A 39 -4.15 4.53 -9.13
CA GLY A 39 -4.42 3.13 -8.87
C GLY A 39 -5.90 2.77 -9.04
N VAL A 40 -6.80 3.57 -8.48
CA VAL A 40 -8.26 3.38 -8.64
C VAL A 40 -8.70 3.57 -10.10
N ALA A 41 -8.17 4.55 -10.80
CA ALA A 41 -8.46 4.77 -12.22
C ALA A 41 -8.07 3.55 -13.06
N ILE A 42 -6.87 2.99 -12.83
CA ILE A 42 -6.42 1.74 -13.49
C ILE A 42 -7.40 0.60 -13.20
N LEU A 43 -7.84 0.43 -11.95
CA LEU A 43 -8.80 -0.62 -11.58
C LEU A 43 -10.16 -0.45 -12.26
N ILE A 44 -10.63 0.79 -12.44
CA ILE A 44 -11.88 1.09 -13.14
C ILE A 44 -11.74 0.76 -14.63
N LEU A 45 -10.67 1.24 -15.28
CA LEU A 45 -10.41 1.03 -16.70
C LEU A 45 -10.19 -0.44 -17.05
N THR A 46 -9.55 -1.19 -16.17
CA THR A 46 -9.28 -2.62 -16.37
C THR A 46 -10.42 -3.53 -15.89
N TYR A 47 -11.42 -3.02 -15.15
CA TYR A 47 -12.45 -3.82 -14.48
C TYR A 47 -13.15 -4.83 -15.39
N LYS A 48 -13.47 -4.44 -16.63
CA LYS A 48 -14.17 -5.30 -17.59
C LYS A 48 -13.25 -6.37 -18.21
N LYS A 49 -11.94 -6.09 -18.30
CA LYS A 49 -10.94 -7.00 -18.88
C LYS A 49 -10.38 -7.96 -17.83
N PHE A 50 -10.03 -7.44 -16.67
CA PHE A 50 -9.46 -8.18 -15.56
C PHE A 50 -10.06 -7.69 -14.24
N ARG A 51 -11.04 -8.42 -13.72
CA ARG A 51 -11.65 -8.14 -12.42
C ARG A 51 -10.98 -8.97 -11.33
N PHE A 52 -10.30 -8.34 -10.38
CA PHE A 52 -9.70 -9.02 -9.23
C PHE A 52 -10.74 -9.73 -8.33
N THR A 53 -10.26 -10.63 -7.47
CA THR A 53 -11.08 -11.24 -6.40
C THR A 53 -11.57 -10.19 -5.40
N ASN A 54 -12.67 -10.49 -4.71
CA ASN A 54 -13.19 -9.63 -3.66
C ASN A 54 -12.15 -9.45 -2.53
N LEU A 55 -11.36 -10.48 -2.25
CA LEU A 55 -10.25 -10.41 -1.29
C LEU A 55 -9.25 -9.33 -1.70
N THR A 56 -8.74 -9.40 -2.93
CA THR A 56 -7.75 -8.45 -3.45
C THR A 56 -8.31 -7.03 -3.45
N TYR A 57 -9.55 -6.81 -3.92
CA TYR A 57 -10.18 -5.48 -3.83
C TYR A 57 -10.35 -4.97 -2.39
N THR A 58 -10.59 -5.86 -1.41
CA THR A 58 -10.71 -5.46 0.00
C THR A 58 -9.38 -4.96 0.53
N PHE A 59 -8.29 -5.68 0.27
CA PHE A 59 -6.95 -5.27 0.71
C PHE A 59 -6.42 -4.05 -0.04
N ILE A 60 -6.75 -3.90 -1.32
CA ILE A 60 -6.51 -2.64 -2.05
C ILE A 60 -7.18 -1.48 -1.32
N LEU A 61 -8.47 -1.60 -0.98
CA LEU A 61 -9.17 -0.53 -0.27
C LEU A 61 -8.51 -0.22 1.09
N ILE A 62 -8.14 -1.24 1.87
CA ILE A 62 -7.44 -1.06 3.15
C ILE A 62 -6.13 -0.28 2.95
N HIS A 63 -5.33 -0.64 1.95
CA HIS A 63 -4.08 0.04 1.66
C HIS A 63 -4.29 1.50 1.22
N LEU A 64 -5.27 1.76 0.34
CA LEU A 64 -5.63 3.12 -0.05
C LEU A 64 -6.04 3.98 1.17
N ILE A 65 -6.75 3.40 2.14
CA ILE A 65 -7.12 4.10 3.38
C ILE A 65 -5.88 4.42 4.21
N ILE A 66 -4.94 3.47 4.34
CA ILE A 66 -3.68 3.69 5.07
C ILE A 66 -2.90 4.87 4.46
N LEU A 67 -2.75 4.88 3.13
CA LEU A 67 -2.06 5.95 2.40
C LEU A 67 -2.77 7.30 2.60
N LEU A 68 -4.10 7.35 2.46
CA LEU A 68 -4.87 8.60 2.60
C LEU A 68 -4.86 9.16 4.03
N VAL A 69 -4.81 8.29 5.06
CA VAL A 69 -4.65 8.73 6.45
C VAL A 69 -3.25 9.30 6.68
N GLY A 70 -2.21 8.65 6.14
CA GLY A 70 -0.83 9.17 6.19
C GLY A 70 -0.71 10.51 5.45
N ALA A 71 -1.30 10.61 4.27
CA ALA A 71 -1.36 11.83 3.46
C ALA A 71 -2.07 13.00 4.18
N HIS A 72 -3.12 12.71 4.97
CA HIS A 72 -3.87 13.72 5.69
C HIS A 72 -3.07 14.32 6.86
N TYR A 73 -2.48 13.46 7.70
CA TYR A 73 -1.79 13.91 8.92
C TYR A 73 -0.30 14.19 8.71
N SER A 74 0.31 13.70 7.64
CA SER A 74 1.73 13.32 7.56
C SER A 74 2.03 12.06 8.37
N TYR A 75 2.89 11.20 7.83
CA TYR A 75 3.25 9.90 8.44
C TYR A 75 3.93 10.04 9.81
N ALA A 76 4.51 11.21 10.10
CA ALA A 76 5.14 11.50 11.39
C ALA A 76 4.16 11.98 12.46
N ARG A 77 2.88 12.24 12.12
CA ARG A 77 1.92 12.94 12.98
C ARG A 77 0.55 12.28 13.06
N VAL A 78 0.45 10.99 12.72
CA VAL A 78 -0.80 10.26 12.85
C VAL A 78 -1.16 10.12 14.34
N PRO A 79 -2.31 10.67 14.80
CA PRO A 79 -2.59 10.82 16.23
C PRO A 79 -2.60 9.52 17.02
N LEU A 80 -3.08 8.42 16.41
CA LEU A 80 -3.07 7.10 17.04
C LEU A 80 -1.63 6.65 17.36
N PHE A 81 -0.68 6.94 16.47
CA PHE A 81 0.71 6.55 16.66
C PHE A 81 1.48 7.51 17.57
N ASP A 82 1.06 8.77 17.70
CA ASP A 82 1.58 9.64 18.75
C ASP A 82 1.18 9.14 20.13
N TRP A 83 -0.08 8.71 20.30
CA TRP A 83 -0.53 8.08 21.53
C TRP A 83 0.23 6.78 21.84
N ILE A 84 0.43 5.90 20.84
CA ILE A 84 1.26 4.68 21.01
C ILE A 84 2.69 5.04 21.40
N LYS A 85 3.27 6.06 20.75
CA LYS A 85 4.63 6.54 21.06
C LYS A 85 4.74 6.93 22.53
N GLU A 86 3.79 7.70 23.05
CA GLU A 86 3.78 8.15 24.45
C GLU A 86 3.57 6.99 25.43
N VAL A 87 2.62 6.09 25.15
CA VAL A 87 2.27 4.98 26.07
C VAL A 87 3.40 3.96 26.17
N PHE A 88 4.13 3.72 25.09
CA PHE A 88 5.20 2.73 25.03
C PHE A 88 6.61 3.35 25.06
N ASP A 89 6.72 4.65 25.35
CA ASP A 89 7.99 5.41 25.40
C ASP A 89 8.86 5.19 24.14
N GLN A 90 8.22 5.21 22.96
CA GLN A 90 8.94 5.10 21.69
C GLN A 90 9.59 6.44 21.34
N SER A 91 10.71 6.39 20.63
CA SER A 91 11.42 7.59 20.20
C SER A 91 10.67 8.41 19.14
N ARG A 92 9.73 7.80 18.41
CA ARG A 92 9.10 8.41 17.23
C ARG A 92 7.74 7.82 16.88
N ASN A 93 6.99 8.50 16.02
CA ASN A 93 5.76 8.00 15.41
C ASN A 93 6.11 6.97 14.33
N ASN A 94 5.60 5.74 14.45
CA ASN A 94 5.94 4.62 13.55
C ASN A 94 4.81 4.26 12.57
N TYR A 95 3.93 5.20 12.23
CA TYR A 95 2.84 4.93 11.29
C TYR A 95 3.35 4.50 9.91
N ASP A 96 4.50 5.01 9.50
CA ASP A 96 5.13 4.67 8.22
C ASP A 96 5.46 3.18 8.07
N LYS A 97 5.84 2.52 9.18
CA LYS A 97 6.03 1.06 9.20
C LYS A 97 4.75 0.29 8.82
N VAL A 98 3.56 0.85 9.11
CA VAL A 98 2.28 0.27 8.68
C VAL A 98 2.06 0.49 7.18
N GLY A 99 2.39 1.69 6.69
CA GLY A 99 2.44 2.01 5.25
C GLY A 99 3.28 0.99 4.49
N HIS A 100 4.53 0.81 4.91
CA HIS A 100 5.46 -0.14 4.29
C HIS A 100 5.04 -1.60 4.42
N PHE A 101 4.52 -2.02 5.58
CA PHE A 101 3.95 -3.37 5.70
C PHE A 101 2.81 -3.58 4.68
N ALA A 102 1.90 -2.61 4.54
CA ALA A 102 0.82 -2.68 3.56
C ALA A 102 1.33 -2.61 2.11
N GLN A 103 2.37 -1.83 1.85
CA GLN A 103 3.09 -1.71 0.57
C GLN A 103 3.84 -2.99 0.20
N GLY A 104 4.22 -3.83 1.16
CA GLY A 104 4.65 -5.19 0.89
C GLY A 104 3.47 -6.14 0.64
N PHE A 105 2.48 -6.09 1.53
CA PHE A 105 1.39 -7.05 1.59
C PHE A 105 0.44 -6.97 0.38
N VAL A 106 0.02 -5.78 0.00
CA VAL A 106 -1.03 -5.59 -1.01
C VAL A 106 -0.51 -5.74 -2.44
N PRO A 107 0.64 -5.16 -2.82
CA PRO A 107 1.31 -5.48 -4.08
C PRO A 107 1.63 -6.97 -4.23
N ALA A 108 1.99 -7.66 -3.14
CA ALA A 108 2.14 -9.11 -3.17
C ALA A 108 0.81 -9.79 -3.55
N MET A 109 -0.31 -9.36 -2.97
CA MET A 109 -1.64 -9.92 -3.26
C MET A 109 -2.05 -9.69 -4.72
N ILE A 110 -1.84 -8.47 -5.24
CA ILE A 110 -2.15 -8.08 -6.61
C ILE A 110 -1.31 -8.87 -7.60
N SER A 111 0.02 -8.87 -7.42
CA SER A 111 0.96 -9.55 -8.31
C SER A 111 0.72 -11.06 -8.32
N ARG A 112 0.50 -11.68 -7.16
CA ARG A 112 0.16 -13.10 -7.07
C ARG A 112 -1.09 -13.45 -7.87
N GLU A 113 -2.16 -12.67 -7.74
CA GLU A 113 -3.40 -12.93 -8.48
C GLU A 113 -3.20 -12.75 -10.00
N LEU A 114 -2.49 -11.70 -10.43
CA LEU A 114 -2.17 -11.48 -11.84
C LEU A 114 -1.38 -12.65 -12.41
N LEU A 115 -0.27 -13.02 -11.76
CA LEU A 115 0.64 -14.07 -12.23
C LEU A 115 -0.04 -15.44 -12.31
N ILE A 116 -0.93 -15.77 -11.36
CA ILE A 116 -1.71 -17.01 -11.40
C ILE A 116 -2.73 -16.99 -12.54
N ARG A 117 -3.46 -15.88 -12.70
CA ARG A 117 -4.59 -15.82 -13.65
C ARG A 117 -4.16 -15.61 -15.09
N LEU A 118 -2.98 -15.04 -15.30
CA LEU A 118 -2.34 -14.92 -16.61
C LEU A 118 -1.44 -16.13 -16.94
N ASP A 119 -1.39 -17.14 -16.08
CA ASP A 119 -0.62 -18.37 -16.24
C ASP A 119 0.86 -18.14 -16.61
N VAL A 120 1.47 -17.12 -15.98
CA VAL A 120 2.84 -16.65 -16.33
C VAL A 120 3.90 -17.72 -16.03
N PHE A 121 3.69 -18.54 -15.01
CA PHE A 121 4.66 -19.54 -14.56
C PHE A 121 4.13 -20.97 -14.71
N LYS A 122 4.84 -21.78 -15.51
CA LYS A 122 4.59 -23.22 -15.62
C LYS A 122 4.81 -23.96 -14.29
N LYS A 123 5.83 -23.57 -13.51
CA LYS A 123 6.11 -24.13 -12.17
C LYS A 123 5.68 -23.13 -11.09
N ARG A 124 4.59 -23.43 -10.39
CA ARG A 124 4.04 -22.57 -9.33
C ARG A 124 4.96 -22.36 -8.12
N SER A 125 5.99 -23.18 -7.95
CA SER A 125 6.98 -23.03 -6.86
C SER A 125 7.80 -21.74 -6.94
N TRP A 126 7.92 -21.13 -8.12
CA TRP A 126 8.60 -19.84 -8.29
C TRP A 126 7.76 -18.64 -7.85
N LEU A 127 6.45 -18.82 -7.72
CA LEU A 127 5.52 -17.74 -7.47
C LEU A 127 5.82 -16.97 -6.18
N PRO A 128 6.09 -17.60 -5.02
CA PRO A 128 6.38 -16.88 -3.79
C PRO A 128 7.60 -15.97 -3.92
N PHE A 129 8.69 -16.47 -4.50
CA PHE A 129 9.92 -15.72 -4.71
C PHE A 129 9.68 -14.48 -5.58
N VAL A 130 9.07 -14.66 -6.76
CA VAL A 130 8.82 -13.55 -7.70
C VAL A 130 7.86 -12.52 -7.10
N VAL A 131 6.84 -12.96 -6.37
CA VAL A 131 5.89 -12.05 -5.70
C VAL A 131 6.59 -11.17 -4.66
N VAL A 132 7.51 -11.74 -3.87
CA VAL A 132 8.33 -10.95 -2.93
C VAL A 132 9.22 -9.99 -3.69
N CYS A 133 9.93 -10.43 -4.75
CA CYS A 133 10.78 -9.54 -5.55
C CYS A 133 10.01 -8.36 -6.15
N ILE A 134 8.83 -8.59 -6.72
CA ILE A 134 7.98 -7.52 -7.27
C ILE A 134 7.59 -6.53 -6.18
N SER A 135 7.19 -7.03 -5.01
CA SER A 135 6.77 -6.17 -3.89
C SER A 135 7.93 -5.31 -3.37
N MET A 136 9.11 -5.91 -3.25
CA MET A 136 10.33 -5.20 -2.86
C MET A 136 10.77 -4.18 -3.91
N ALA A 137 10.64 -4.51 -5.21
CA ALA A 137 10.96 -3.57 -6.29
C ALA A 137 10.01 -2.35 -6.29
N ILE A 138 8.71 -2.57 -6.03
CA ILE A 138 7.74 -1.49 -5.88
C ILE A 138 8.10 -0.62 -4.66
N SER A 139 8.40 -1.24 -3.51
CA SER A 139 8.75 -0.48 -2.30
C SER A 139 10.05 0.31 -2.49
N ALA A 140 11.08 -0.30 -3.08
CA ALA A 140 12.33 0.38 -3.36
C ALA A 140 12.14 1.55 -4.32
N PHE A 141 11.27 1.40 -5.33
CA PHE A 141 10.99 2.48 -6.26
C PHE A 141 10.25 3.64 -5.60
N TYR A 142 9.35 3.35 -4.66
CA TYR A 142 8.66 4.39 -3.89
C TYR A 142 9.64 5.21 -3.05
N GLU A 143 10.56 4.56 -2.33
CA GLU A 143 11.63 5.23 -1.55
C GLU A 143 12.53 6.11 -2.43
N LEU A 144 12.79 5.70 -3.68
CA LEU A 144 13.51 6.53 -4.64
C LEU A 144 12.73 7.77 -5.05
N ILE A 145 11.40 7.68 -5.17
CA ILE A 145 10.55 8.84 -5.42
C ILE A 145 10.61 9.79 -4.22
N GLU A 146 10.52 9.27 -3.01
CA GLU A 146 10.58 10.09 -1.80
C GLU A 146 11.91 10.82 -1.67
N TRP A 147 13.00 10.10 -1.91
CA TRP A 147 14.34 10.70 -1.96
C TRP A 147 14.43 11.81 -3.01
N TRP A 148 13.89 11.60 -4.23
CA TRP A 148 13.89 12.63 -5.27
C TRP A 148 13.07 13.85 -4.88
N VAL A 149 11.89 13.66 -4.29
CA VAL A 149 11.05 14.77 -3.83
C VAL A 149 11.77 15.55 -2.72
N ALA A 150 12.37 14.85 -1.76
CA ALA A 150 13.14 15.48 -0.69
C ALA A 150 14.31 16.33 -1.21
N VAL A 151 15.04 15.84 -2.21
CA VAL A 151 16.15 16.59 -2.85
C VAL A 151 15.64 17.83 -3.60
N LEU A 152 14.51 17.73 -4.29
CA LEU A 152 13.94 18.83 -5.08
C LEU A 152 13.29 19.92 -4.23
N SER A 153 12.78 19.58 -3.05
CA SER A 153 12.10 20.53 -2.17
C SER A 153 13.03 21.50 -1.43
N GLY A 154 14.34 21.26 -1.40
CA GLY A 154 15.36 22.23 -0.99
C GLY A 154 15.45 22.57 0.50
N ASP A 155 14.35 22.51 1.25
CA ASP A 155 14.25 22.64 2.71
C ASP A 155 13.05 21.79 3.20
N GLY A 156 13.24 20.99 4.27
CA GLY A 156 12.17 20.15 4.85
C GLY A 156 12.25 18.63 4.60
N ALA A 157 13.38 18.13 4.10
CA ALA A 157 13.57 16.71 3.79
C ALA A 157 13.32 15.75 4.98
N GLU A 158 13.52 16.18 6.24
CA GLU A 158 13.31 15.31 7.41
C GLU A 158 11.85 15.02 7.73
N ASP A 159 10.96 16.01 7.58
CA ASP A 159 9.51 15.84 7.84
C ASP A 159 8.85 15.05 6.70
N PHE A 160 9.31 15.24 5.46
CA PHE A 160 8.82 14.50 4.30
C PHE A 160 9.28 13.04 4.28
N LEU A 161 10.55 12.76 4.61
CA LEU A 161 11.10 11.40 4.67
C LEU A 161 10.67 10.64 5.93
N GLY A 162 9.89 11.25 6.84
CA GLY A 162 9.41 10.59 8.06
C GLY A 162 10.51 10.15 9.05
N MET A 163 11.78 10.45 8.76
CA MET A 163 12.94 9.92 9.48
C MET A 163 12.89 10.24 10.97
N GLN A 164 12.42 11.43 11.36
CA GLN A 164 12.35 11.84 12.77
C GLN A 164 13.68 11.62 13.51
N GLY A 165 14.81 11.85 12.82
CA GLY A 165 16.16 11.61 13.34
C GLY A 165 16.61 10.14 13.39
N TYR A 166 15.83 9.20 12.85
CA TYR A 166 16.16 7.77 12.83
C TYR A 166 16.91 7.39 11.55
N VAL A 167 18.21 7.10 11.69
CA VAL A 167 19.13 6.85 10.56
C VAL A 167 18.82 5.56 9.78
N TRP A 168 18.16 4.59 10.41
CA TRP A 168 17.86 3.28 9.83
C TRP A 168 16.43 3.18 9.26
N ASP A 169 15.81 4.32 8.94
CA ASP A 169 14.40 4.35 8.62
C ASP A 169 14.07 3.49 7.39
N THR A 170 14.56 3.92 6.22
CA THR A 170 14.42 3.21 4.95
C THR A 170 14.77 1.73 5.05
N GLN A 171 15.86 1.34 5.73
CA GLN A 171 16.21 -0.09 5.83
C GLN A 171 15.17 -0.88 6.62
N SER A 172 14.65 -0.30 7.71
CA SER A 172 13.61 -0.94 8.51
C SER A 172 12.23 -0.87 7.85
N ASP A 173 11.94 0.15 7.05
CA ASP A 173 10.75 0.22 6.18
C ASP A 173 10.76 -0.87 5.13
N MET A 174 11.87 -1.01 4.42
CA MET A 174 12.06 -2.09 3.46
C MET A 174 11.95 -3.47 4.11
N PHE A 175 12.43 -3.63 5.36
CA PHE A 175 12.23 -4.86 6.12
C PHE A 175 10.74 -5.09 6.46
N CYS A 176 10.01 -4.05 6.89
CA CYS A 176 8.56 -4.11 7.11
C CYS A 176 7.79 -4.50 5.84
N ALA A 177 8.16 -3.95 4.69
CA ALA A 177 7.60 -4.33 3.39
C ALA A 177 7.88 -5.80 3.06
N MET A 178 9.10 -6.29 3.30
CA MET A 178 9.41 -7.71 3.11
C MET A 178 8.54 -8.61 4.00
N ILE A 179 8.39 -8.26 5.29
CA ILE A 179 7.52 -8.98 6.22
C ILE A 179 6.07 -8.97 5.72
N GLY A 180 5.57 -7.83 5.24
CA GLY A 180 4.23 -7.70 4.67
C GLY A 180 3.99 -8.66 3.50
N ALA A 181 4.92 -8.69 2.54
CA ALA A 181 4.84 -9.58 1.38
C ALA A 181 4.83 -11.07 1.77
N ILE A 182 5.73 -11.47 2.68
CA ILE A 182 5.80 -12.84 3.19
C ILE A 182 4.54 -13.20 3.97
N SER A 183 4.03 -12.28 4.80
CA SER A 183 2.81 -12.48 5.59
C SER A 183 1.59 -12.71 4.69
N MET A 184 1.47 -11.94 3.60
CA MET A 184 0.42 -12.18 2.60
C MET A 184 0.50 -13.61 2.04
N LEU A 185 1.69 -14.03 1.62
CA LEU A 185 1.91 -15.35 1.04
C LEU A 185 1.57 -16.48 2.03
N VAL A 186 2.02 -16.37 3.28
CA VAL A 186 1.81 -17.41 4.30
C VAL A 186 0.33 -17.49 4.72
N ILE A 187 -0.31 -16.35 4.96
CA ILE A 187 -1.64 -16.30 5.59
C ILE A 187 -2.75 -16.43 4.54
N PHE A 188 -2.62 -15.76 3.38
CA PHE A 188 -3.74 -15.55 2.46
C PHE A 188 -3.68 -16.34 1.15
N SER A 189 -2.55 -16.98 0.81
CA SER A 189 -2.42 -17.75 -0.45
C SER A 189 -3.57 -18.75 -0.67
N LYS A 190 -3.87 -19.58 0.33
CA LYS A 190 -4.94 -20.59 0.24
C LYS A 190 -6.33 -19.97 0.08
N LEU A 191 -6.59 -18.86 0.75
CA LEU A 191 -7.87 -18.17 0.63
C LEU A 191 -8.03 -17.51 -0.74
N GLN A 192 -6.96 -16.90 -1.25
CA GLN A 192 -6.96 -16.28 -2.57
C GLN A 192 -7.15 -17.33 -3.67
N ASP A 193 -6.51 -18.50 -3.57
CA ASP A 193 -6.69 -19.61 -4.53
C ASP A 193 -8.15 -20.09 -4.59
N LYS A 194 -8.83 -20.17 -3.44
CA LYS A 194 -10.27 -20.49 -3.37
C LYS A 194 -11.12 -19.43 -4.06
N GLN A 195 -10.77 -18.14 -3.99
CA GLN A 195 -11.52 -17.10 -4.68
C GLN A 195 -11.21 -17.07 -6.19
N ILE A 196 -9.95 -17.25 -6.59
CA ILE A 196 -9.54 -17.31 -8.00
C ILE A 196 -10.22 -18.48 -8.71
N SER A 197 -10.25 -19.66 -8.10
CA SER A 197 -10.91 -20.84 -8.67
C SER A 197 -12.42 -20.67 -8.85
N LYS A 198 -13.10 -19.93 -7.96
CA LYS A 198 -14.51 -19.56 -8.13
C LYS A 198 -14.72 -18.62 -9.32
N LEU A 199 -13.83 -17.65 -9.52
CA LEU A 199 -13.90 -16.73 -10.66
C LEU A 199 -13.72 -17.39 -12.03
N ARG A 200 -13.00 -18.52 -12.12
CA ARG A 200 -12.84 -19.28 -13.38
C ARG A 200 -14.07 -20.11 -13.76
N LYS A 201 -15.00 -20.30 -12.82
CA LYS A 201 -16.24 -21.06 -13.05
C LYS A 201 -17.41 -20.15 -13.46
N ASP A 202 -17.29 -18.84 -13.23
CA ASP A 202 -18.19 -17.79 -13.71
C ASP A 202 -17.82 -17.38 -15.15
#